data_AF-A0A1F8T4Q0-F1
#
_entry.id   AF-A0A1F8T4Q0-F1
#
_cell.length_a   1.000
_cell.length_b   1.000
_cell.length_c   1.000
_cell.angle_alpha   90.00
_cell.angle_beta   90.00
_cell.angle_gamma   90.00
#
_symmetry.space_group_name_H-M   'P 1'
#
loop_
_entity.id
_entity.type
_entity.pdbx_description
1 polymer ?
#
loop_
_entity_poly.entity_id
_entity_poly.type
_entity_poly.pdbx_seq_one_letter_code
_entity_poly.pdbx_strand_id
1 'polypeptide(L)'
;SRWPAVRPRPETGRCDPGTLWSRLLALDDPRQPFRYVAPGDGTITAEWRIADATWTQFFGRFRAVESYRATLALSPEHGEVRVLEQRSGSRSGPGEYSTSSFQGIVLFERSRHREWALTGNVPTDLREVLSYDFDVRRIKGPLIDATLACGWTWVPVIFRSHLTATRALA
;
A
#
# COMPACT_ATOMS: atom_id res chain seq x y z
N SER A 1 4.69 5.17 21.39
CA SER A 1 5.25 4.20 20.43
C SER A 1 5.53 4.91 19.11
N ARG A 2 6.72 5.49 18.95
CA ARG A 2 7.16 6.20 17.75
C ARG A 2 8.20 5.31 17.05
N TRP A 3 7.88 4.71 15.92
CA TRP A 3 8.94 4.39 14.94
C TRP A 3 9.24 5.69 14.19
N PRO A 4 10.53 6.04 14.02
CA PRO A 4 10.92 7.43 13.85
C PRO A 4 10.53 7.93 12.47
N ALA A 5 9.93 9.11 12.45
CA ALA A 5 9.81 9.90 11.25
C ALA A 5 11.18 9.95 10.53
N VAL A 6 11.19 9.79 9.22
CA VAL A 6 12.42 9.88 8.42
C VAL A 6 12.57 11.33 8.02
N ARG A 7 13.65 11.96 8.49
CA ARG A 7 13.91 13.38 8.25
C ARG A 7 14.80 13.56 7.02
N PRO A 8 14.60 14.65 6.25
CA PRO A 8 15.51 15.00 5.16
C PRO A 8 16.88 15.37 5.73
N ARG A 9 17.89 15.45 4.85
CA ARG A 9 19.19 15.97 5.27
C ARG A 9 19.08 17.46 5.64
N PRO A 10 19.88 17.95 6.61
CA PRO A 10 19.78 19.35 7.08
C PRO A 10 19.95 20.40 5.98
N GLU A 11 20.73 20.09 4.94
CA GLU A 11 20.99 20.96 3.79
C GLU A 11 19.88 20.97 2.74
N THR A 12 18.91 20.06 2.81
CA THR A 12 17.84 19.98 1.81
C THR A 12 16.80 21.07 2.03
N GLY A 13 16.74 22.05 1.13
CA GLY A 13 15.69 23.07 1.13
C GLY A 13 14.29 22.49 0.94
N ARG A 14 13.32 23.00 1.71
CA ARG A 14 11.92 22.57 1.61
C ARG A 14 11.24 23.17 0.39
N CYS A 15 10.78 22.32 -0.52
CA CYS A 15 9.97 22.72 -1.67
C CYS A 15 8.53 23.09 -1.25
N ASP A 16 7.79 23.79 -2.12
CA ASP A 16 6.38 24.07 -1.88
C ASP A 16 5.50 22.78 -1.94
N PRO A 17 4.32 22.77 -1.27
CA PRO A 17 3.46 21.60 -1.23
C PRO A 17 2.97 21.12 -2.60
N GLY A 18 2.73 22.04 -3.54
CA GLY A 18 2.26 21.72 -4.89
C GLY A 18 3.34 20.98 -5.69
N THR A 19 4.59 21.44 -5.60
CA THR A 19 5.74 20.74 -6.19
C THR A 19 5.90 19.34 -5.63
N LEU A 20 5.81 19.15 -4.31
CA LEU A 20 5.89 17.81 -3.71
C LEU A 20 4.74 16.92 -4.21
N TRP A 21 3.52 17.43 -4.19
CA TRP A 21 2.33 16.72 -4.66
C TRP A 21 2.50 16.23 -6.11
N SER A 22 2.90 17.11 -7.02
CA SER A 22 3.15 16.77 -8.42
C SER A 22 4.27 15.74 -8.56
N ARG A 23 5.35 15.84 -7.78
CA ARG A 23 6.45 14.87 -7.80
C ARG A 23 5.99 13.48 -7.36
N LEU A 24 5.21 13.39 -6.29
CA LEU A 24 4.71 12.11 -5.77
C LEU A 24 3.79 11.41 -6.77
N LEU A 25 2.88 12.15 -7.42
CA LEU A 25 2.01 11.59 -8.46
C LEU A 25 2.77 11.22 -9.74
N ALA A 26 3.83 11.95 -10.08
CA ALA A 26 4.65 11.66 -11.26
C ALA A 26 5.46 10.34 -11.13
N LEU A 27 5.57 9.75 -9.94
CA LEU A 27 6.19 8.44 -9.73
C LEU A 27 5.35 7.28 -10.27
N ASP A 28 4.08 7.55 -10.61
CA ASP A 28 3.12 6.56 -11.07
C ASP A 28 3.47 6.06 -12.48
N ASP A 29 3.81 4.78 -12.62
CA ASP A 29 4.13 4.14 -13.90
C ASP A 29 3.10 3.04 -14.19
N PRO A 30 2.39 3.08 -15.33
CA PRO A 30 1.41 2.05 -15.69
C PRO A 30 2.01 0.65 -15.86
N ARG A 31 3.34 0.52 -15.96
CA ARG A 31 4.02 -0.78 -15.99
C ARG A 31 4.19 -1.41 -14.62
N GLN A 32 3.95 -0.67 -13.54
CA GLN A 32 4.03 -1.18 -12.18
C GLN A 32 2.68 -1.78 -11.74
N PRO A 33 2.68 -2.80 -10.86
CA PRO A 33 1.45 -3.47 -10.44
C PRO A 33 0.64 -2.67 -9.39
N PHE A 34 1.10 -1.46 -9.06
CA PHE A 34 0.50 -0.55 -8.10
C PHE A 34 0.40 0.85 -8.71
N ARG A 35 -0.48 1.67 -8.13
CA ARG A 35 -0.78 3.02 -8.63
C ARG A 35 -0.67 4.05 -7.54
N TYR A 36 -0.23 5.26 -7.90
CA TYR A 36 -0.37 6.45 -7.06
C TYR A 36 -1.47 7.33 -7.64
N VAL A 37 -2.52 7.58 -6.85
CA VAL A 37 -3.71 8.31 -7.30
C VAL A 37 -4.09 9.40 -6.32
N ALA A 38 -4.64 10.49 -6.83
CA ALA A 38 -5.26 11.54 -6.03
C ALA A 38 -6.79 11.41 -6.15
N PRO A 39 -7.51 10.88 -5.15
CA PRO A 39 -8.95 10.64 -5.24
C PRO A 39 -9.80 11.91 -5.08
N GLY A 40 -9.20 13.08 -4.87
CA GLY A 40 -9.89 14.37 -4.75
C GLY A 40 -10.21 14.80 -3.31
N ASP A 41 -9.79 14.05 -2.30
CA ASP A 41 -9.98 14.35 -0.87
C ASP A 41 -8.77 15.04 -0.21
N GLY A 42 -7.85 15.56 -1.02
CA GLY A 42 -6.61 16.18 -0.54
C GLY A 42 -5.54 15.17 -0.08
N THR A 43 -5.72 13.88 -0.36
CA THR A 43 -4.72 12.84 -0.11
C THR A 43 -4.15 12.25 -1.39
N ILE A 44 -3.01 11.57 -1.28
CA ILE A 44 -2.49 10.68 -2.32
C ILE A 44 -2.61 9.27 -1.79
N THR A 45 -3.16 8.36 -2.59
CA THR A 45 -3.26 6.95 -2.23
C THR A 45 -2.32 6.13 -3.10
N ALA A 46 -1.46 5.35 -2.46
CA ALA A 46 -0.67 4.31 -3.09
C ALA A 46 -1.39 2.97 -2.92
N GLU A 47 -1.87 2.37 -4.00
CA GLU A 47 -2.65 1.13 -3.95
C GLU A 47 -2.01 0.01 -4.76
N TRP A 48 -1.96 -1.19 -4.16
CA TRP A 48 -1.61 -2.41 -4.87
C TRP A 48 -2.67 -3.47 -4.59
N ARG A 49 -3.35 -3.93 -5.64
CA ARG A 49 -4.10 -5.19 -5.60
C ARG A 49 -3.12 -6.36 -5.78
N ILE A 50 -2.65 -6.89 -4.64
CA ILE A 50 -1.61 -7.92 -4.56
C ILE A 50 -2.11 -9.24 -5.16
N ALA A 51 -3.37 -9.57 -4.85
CA ALA A 51 -4.04 -10.76 -5.35
C ALA A 51 -5.49 -10.44 -5.72
N ASP A 52 -5.94 -11.01 -6.84
CA ASP A 52 -7.36 -11.09 -7.20
C ASP A 52 -7.56 -12.32 -8.07
N ALA A 53 -7.66 -13.47 -7.41
CA ALA A 53 -7.84 -14.74 -8.08
C ALA A 53 -9.24 -15.26 -7.84
N THR A 54 -9.82 -15.83 -8.89
CA THR A 54 -11.08 -16.57 -8.83
C THR A 54 -10.86 -17.88 -9.57
N TRP A 55 -11.16 -18.99 -8.91
CA TRP A 55 -11.05 -20.32 -9.51
C TRP A 55 -12.21 -21.23 -9.07
N THR A 56 -12.43 -22.31 -9.78
CA THR A 56 -13.46 -23.32 -9.46
C THR A 56 -12.78 -24.63 -9.09
N GLN A 57 -13.18 -25.20 -7.95
CA GLN A 57 -12.85 -26.56 -7.52
C GLN A 57 -14.13 -27.41 -7.50
N PHE A 58 -14.01 -28.72 -7.29
CA PHE A 58 -15.14 -29.69 -7.37
C PHE A 58 -16.42 -29.27 -6.64
N PHE A 59 -16.28 -28.57 -5.51
CA PHE A 59 -17.41 -28.18 -4.67
C PHE A 59 -17.89 -26.74 -4.89
N GLY A 60 -17.25 -25.96 -5.77
CA GLY A 60 -17.73 -24.64 -6.16
C GLY A 60 -16.63 -23.60 -6.44
N ARG A 61 -17.07 -22.34 -6.52
CA ARG A 61 -16.24 -21.20 -6.90
C ARG A 61 -15.60 -20.56 -5.67
N PHE A 62 -14.28 -20.39 -5.73
CA PHE A 62 -13.45 -19.74 -4.73
C PHE A 62 -12.96 -18.39 -5.24
N ARG A 63 -12.75 -17.46 -4.31
CA ARG A 63 -12.16 -16.15 -4.57
C ARG A 63 -11.22 -15.76 -3.45
N ALA A 64 -10.04 -15.27 -3.80
CA ALA A 64 -9.09 -14.67 -2.87
C ALA A 64 -8.71 -13.28 -3.37
N VAL A 65 -8.83 -12.28 -2.49
CA VAL A 65 -8.44 -10.90 -2.74
C VAL A 65 -7.48 -10.46 -1.67
N GLU A 66 -6.42 -9.79 -2.06
CA GLU A 66 -5.48 -9.16 -1.13
C GLU A 66 -5.03 -7.81 -1.68
N SER A 67 -5.04 -6.80 -0.82
CA SER A 67 -4.67 -5.43 -1.20
C SER A 67 -3.89 -4.71 -0.12
N TYR A 68 -2.97 -3.88 -0.57
CA TYR A 68 -2.24 -2.91 0.24
C TYR A 68 -2.64 -1.49 -0.18
N ARG A 69 -2.78 -0.62 0.81
CA ARG A 69 -3.05 0.80 0.64
C ARG A 69 -2.18 1.62 1.58
N ALA A 70 -1.53 2.66 1.06
CA ALA A 70 -0.98 3.74 1.87
C ALA A 70 -1.67 5.06 1.52
N THR A 71 -2.27 5.72 2.51
CA THR A 71 -2.87 7.06 2.36
C THR A 71 -1.88 8.10 2.87
N LEU A 72 -1.46 9.00 1.99
CA LEU A 72 -0.53 10.08 2.25
C LEU A 72 -1.30 11.41 2.37
N ALA A 73 -1.04 12.15 3.44
CA ALA A 73 -1.54 13.51 3.63
C ALA A 73 -0.36 14.45 3.85
N LEU A 74 -0.34 15.56 3.10
CA LEU A 74 0.65 16.62 3.30
C LEU A 74 0.21 17.51 4.46
N SER A 75 1.17 17.87 5.31
CA SER A 75 1.03 18.84 6.38
C SER A 75 1.99 20.00 6.12
N PRO A 76 1.57 21.02 5.34
CA PRO A 76 2.45 22.14 4.95
C PRO A 76 3.02 22.93 6.10
N GLU A 77 2.20 23.16 7.14
CA GLU A 77 2.61 23.89 8.34
C GLU A 77 3.81 23.22 9.03
N HIS A 78 3.80 21.88 9.09
CA HIS A 78 4.82 21.10 9.80
C HIS A 78 5.90 20.53 8.87
N GLY A 79 5.75 20.66 7.55
CA GLY A 79 6.67 20.07 6.57
C GLY A 79 6.70 18.53 6.64
N GLU A 80 5.54 17.91 6.89
CA GLU A 80 5.40 16.46 7.06
C GLU A 80 4.56 15.84 5.93
N VAL A 81 4.96 14.67 5.47
CA VAL A 81 4.09 13.74 4.71
C VAL A 81 3.69 12.63 5.67
N ARG A 82 2.41 12.59 6.02
CA ARG A 82 1.86 11.65 6.99
C ARG A 82 1.22 10.48 6.30
N VAL A 83 1.53 9.27 6.73
CA VAL A 83 1.24 8.07 5.94
C VAL A 83 0.56 7.01 6.79
N LEU A 84 -0.67 6.69 6.44
CA LEU A 84 -1.43 5.60 7.06
C LEU A 84 -1.36 4.38 6.15
N GLU A 85 -0.81 3.27 6.65
CA GLU A 85 -0.75 2.02 5.90
C GLU A 85 -1.82 1.04 6.36
N GLN A 86 -2.43 0.38 5.38
CA GLN A 86 -3.50 -0.59 5.58
C GLN A 86 -3.29 -1.78 4.64
N ARG A 87 -3.54 -3.00 5.14
CA ARG A 87 -3.62 -4.22 4.34
C ARG A 87 -4.97 -4.88 4.62
N SER A 88 -5.60 -5.40 3.59
CA SER A 88 -6.84 -6.15 3.71
C SER A 88 -6.78 -7.38 2.82
N GLY A 89 -7.34 -8.48 3.32
CA GLY A 89 -7.45 -9.72 2.58
C GLY A 89 -8.80 -10.38 2.85
N SER A 90 -9.34 -11.04 1.84
CA SER A 90 -10.51 -11.90 2.00
C SER A 90 -10.38 -13.17 1.18
N ARG A 91 -10.92 -14.25 1.72
CA ARG A 91 -11.11 -15.51 1.00
C ARG A 91 -12.54 -15.95 1.16
N SER A 92 -13.16 -16.38 0.07
CA SER A 92 -14.52 -16.90 0.08
C SER A 92 -14.65 -18.11 -0.83
N GLY A 93 -15.47 -19.07 -0.41
CA GLY A 93 -15.79 -20.28 -1.14
C GLY A 93 -16.87 -21.10 -0.42
N PRO A 94 -17.29 -22.24 -1.00
CA PRO A 94 -18.21 -23.17 -0.34
C PRO A 94 -17.71 -23.59 1.04
N GLY A 95 -18.41 -23.19 2.10
CA GLY A 95 -18.04 -23.49 3.49
C GLY A 95 -16.81 -22.74 4.02
N GLU A 96 -16.24 -21.81 3.25
CA GLU A 96 -15.06 -21.03 3.64
C GLU A 96 -15.34 -19.52 3.52
N TYR A 97 -15.16 -18.80 4.61
CA TYR A 97 -15.11 -17.35 4.59
C TYR A 97 -14.10 -16.86 5.63
N SER A 98 -13.10 -16.10 5.18
CA SER A 98 -12.14 -15.46 6.06
C SER A 98 -11.84 -14.05 5.58
N THR A 99 -11.54 -13.18 6.54
CA THR A 99 -11.18 -11.79 6.33
C THR A 99 -10.02 -11.46 7.25
N SER A 100 -9.08 -10.66 6.75
CA SER A 100 -7.96 -10.14 7.50
C SER A 100 -7.84 -8.64 7.24
N SER A 101 -7.46 -7.91 8.27
CA SER A 101 -7.15 -6.49 8.14
C SER A 101 -5.99 -6.14 9.05
N PHE A 102 -5.11 -5.28 8.55
CA PHE A 102 -4.00 -4.72 9.29
C PHE A 102 -3.96 -3.22 9.05
N GLN A 103 -3.69 -2.48 10.12
CA GLN A 103 -3.42 -1.05 10.08
C GLN A 103 -2.29 -0.76 11.06
N GLY A 104 -1.22 -0.14 10.56
CA GLY A 104 -0.02 0.08 11.36
C GLY A 104 1.14 0.57 10.53
N ILE A 105 2.35 0.46 11.10
CA ILE A 105 3.59 0.87 10.44
C ILE A 105 4.26 -0.39 9.88
N VAL A 106 4.41 -0.48 8.57
CA VAL A 106 5.12 -1.60 7.92
C VAL A 106 6.54 -1.14 7.65
N LEU A 107 7.54 -1.75 8.27
CA LEU A 107 8.93 -1.28 8.09
C LEU A 107 9.61 -1.99 6.93
N PHE A 108 9.41 -3.29 6.92
CA PHE A 108 9.84 -4.20 5.89
C PHE A 108 8.80 -5.31 5.80
N GLU A 109 8.33 -5.58 4.59
CA GLU A 109 7.46 -6.69 4.32
C GLU A 109 7.73 -7.20 2.91
N ARG A 110 7.97 -8.50 2.83
CA ARG A 110 8.07 -9.24 1.58
C ARG A 110 7.28 -10.53 1.74
N SER A 111 6.32 -10.76 0.86
CA SER A 111 5.50 -11.97 0.87
C SER A 111 5.40 -12.54 -0.53
N ARG A 112 5.80 -13.81 -0.68
CA ARG A 112 5.58 -14.59 -1.90
C ARG A 112 4.55 -15.66 -1.60
N HIS A 113 3.53 -15.74 -2.43
CA HIS A 113 2.45 -16.70 -2.27
C HIS A 113 2.17 -17.44 -3.56
N ARG A 114 1.82 -18.73 -3.44
CA ARG A 114 1.44 -19.61 -4.55
C ARG A 114 0.34 -20.55 -4.08
N GLU A 115 -0.76 -20.62 -4.81
CA GLU A 115 -1.82 -21.59 -4.57
C GLU A 115 -2.07 -22.41 -5.82
N TRP A 116 -2.23 -23.70 -5.59
CA TRP A 116 -2.51 -24.70 -6.61
C TRP A 116 -3.91 -25.24 -6.36
N ALA A 117 -4.69 -25.38 -7.43
CA ALA A 117 -6.00 -25.99 -7.37
C ALA A 117 -6.17 -27.02 -8.48
N LEU A 118 -6.89 -28.09 -8.14
CA LEU A 118 -7.47 -28.97 -9.14
C LEU A 118 -8.65 -28.25 -9.77
N THR A 119 -8.63 -28.10 -11.09
CA THR A 119 -9.64 -27.35 -11.84
C THR A 119 -10.51 -28.28 -12.69
N GLY A 120 -11.79 -27.91 -12.86
CA GLY A 120 -12.75 -28.65 -13.69
C GLY A 120 -13.55 -29.73 -12.96
N ASN A 121 -14.45 -30.39 -13.70
CA ASN A 121 -15.36 -31.43 -13.17
C ASN A 121 -14.66 -32.79 -12.97
N VAL A 122 -13.44 -32.96 -13.49
CA VAL A 122 -12.65 -34.20 -13.40
C VAL A 122 -11.27 -33.86 -12.80
N PRO A 123 -10.79 -34.55 -11.73
CA PRO A 123 -9.60 -34.15 -10.97
C PRO A 123 -8.25 -34.43 -11.64
N THR A 124 -8.06 -33.96 -12.86
CA THR A 124 -6.88 -34.34 -13.66
C THR A 124 -5.94 -33.19 -13.96
N ASP A 125 -6.35 -31.94 -13.79
CA ASP A 125 -5.54 -30.76 -14.13
C ASP A 125 -5.25 -29.90 -12.89
N LEU A 126 -4.06 -30.09 -12.31
CA LEU A 126 -3.52 -29.27 -11.23
C LEU A 126 -2.89 -28.00 -11.84
N ARG A 127 -3.46 -26.83 -11.53
CA ARG A 127 -2.97 -25.55 -12.02
C ARG A 127 -2.65 -24.59 -10.89
N GLU A 128 -1.62 -23.78 -11.07
CA GLU A 128 -1.38 -22.61 -10.23
C GLU A 128 -2.51 -21.60 -10.51
N VAL A 129 -3.29 -21.26 -9.49
CA VAL A 129 -4.48 -20.39 -9.60
C VAL A 129 -4.29 -19.03 -8.96
N LEU A 130 -3.27 -18.89 -8.10
CA LEU A 130 -2.88 -17.62 -7.50
C LEU A 130 -1.36 -17.61 -7.30
N SER A 131 -0.67 -16.61 -7.82
CA SER A 131 0.71 -16.34 -7.45
C SER A 131 0.99 -14.84 -7.38
N TYR A 132 1.74 -14.42 -6.37
CA TYR A 132 2.26 -13.06 -6.26
C TYR A 132 3.62 -13.02 -5.54
N ASP A 133 4.40 -11.96 -5.80
CA ASP A 133 5.61 -11.57 -5.06
C ASP A 133 5.46 -10.10 -4.66
N PHE A 134 4.97 -9.89 -3.44
CA PHE A 134 4.76 -8.58 -2.85
C PHE A 134 6.00 -8.12 -2.11
N ASP A 135 6.42 -6.87 -2.37
CA ASP A 135 7.46 -6.17 -1.63
C ASP A 135 7.01 -4.73 -1.41
N VAL A 136 6.70 -4.39 -0.16
CA VAL A 136 6.16 -3.07 0.20
C VAL A 136 7.13 -1.93 -0.13
N ARG A 137 8.44 -2.22 -0.19
CA ARG A 137 9.48 -1.21 -0.47
C ARG A 137 9.41 -0.69 -1.89
N ARG A 138 8.91 -1.50 -2.83
CA ARG A 138 8.70 -1.07 -4.23
C ARG A 138 7.71 0.09 -4.31
N ILE A 139 6.73 0.11 -3.41
CA ILE A 139 5.72 1.15 -3.32
C ILE A 139 6.24 2.34 -2.51
N LYS A 140 6.69 2.12 -1.27
CA LYS A 140 7.01 3.23 -0.37
C LYS A 140 8.38 3.86 -0.60
N GLY A 141 9.35 3.11 -1.12
CA GLY A 141 10.72 3.59 -1.32
C GLY A 141 10.76 4.86 -2.17
N PRO A 142 10.20 4.85 -3.39
CA PRO A 142 10.16 6.04 -4.24
C PRO A 142 9.41 7.23 -3.60
N LEU A 143 8.35 6.96 -2.84
CA LEU A 143 7.59 8.00 -2.13
C LEU A 143 8.42 8.63 -1.00
N ILE A 144 9.13 7.83 -0.21
CA ILE A 144 10.02 8.29 0.85
C ILE A 144 11.15 9.12 0.22
N ASP A 145 11.82 8.60 -0.81
CA ASP A 145 12.94 9.26 -1.46
C ASP A 145 12.53 10.62 -2.04
N ALA A 146 11.40 10.69 -2.74
CA ALA A 146 10.86 11.94 -3.28
C ALA A 146 10.48 12.93 -2.17
N THR A 147 9.90 12.44 -1.06
CA THR A 147 9.57 13.26 0.12
C THR A 147 10.82 13.90 0.71
N LEU A 148 11.84 13.09 0.99
CA LEU A 148 13.10 13.52 1.60
C LEU A 148 13.89 14.46 0.68
N ALA A 149 13.91 14.17 -0.63
CA ALA A 149 14.55 15.01 -1.64
C ALA A 149 13.88 16.39 -1.79
N CYS A 150 12.63 16.52 -1.36
CA CYS A 150 11.90 17.79 -1.33
C CYS A 150 12.07 18.55 0.00
N GLY A 151 12.85 18.01 0.96
CA GLY A 151 13.03 18.63 2.28
C GLY A 151 11.84 18.43 3.22
N TRP A 152 10.99 17.43 2.97
CA TRP A 152 9.86 17.08 3.84
C TRP A 152 10.17 15.86 4.69
N THR A 153 9.54 15.78 5.85
CA THR A 153 9.69 14.65 6.78
C THR A 153 8.65 13.59 6.48
N TRP A 154 9.06 12.33 6.34
CA TRP A 154 8.15 11.19 6.20
C TRP A 154 7.70 10.68 7.57
N VAL A 155 6.39 10.69 7.83
CA VAL A 155 5.82 10.37 9.14
C VAL A 155 4.80 9.24 9.02
N PRO A 156 5.17 7.98 9.31
CA PRO A 156 4.20 6.90 9.37
C PRO A 156 3.27 7.09 10.58
N VAL A 157 1.97 6.90 10.36
CA VAL A 157 0.93 7.05 11.39
C VAL A 157 0.06 5.79 11.47
N ILE A 158 -0.46 5.52 12.67
CA ILE A 158 -1.31 4.35 12.93
C ILE A 158 -2.79 4.69 12.83
N PHE A 159 -3.19 5.93 13.16
CA PHE A 159 -4.59 6.34 13.20
C PHE A 159 -4.90 7.32 12.09
N ARG A 160 -6.10 7.19 11.49
CA ARG A 160 -6.57 8.11 10.44
C ARG A 160 -6.63 9.57 10.91
N SER A 161 -6.99 9.81 12.18
CA SER A 161 -6.99 11.14 12.78
C SER A 161 -5.61 11.82 12.78
N HIS A 162 -4.53 11.06 12.70
CA HIS A 162 -3.19 11.62 12.62
C HIS A 162 -2.84 12.14 11.23
N LEU A 163 -3.52 11.71 10.16
CA LEU A 163 -3.31 12.28 8.83
C LEU A 163 -3.60 13.79 8.81
N THR A 164 -4.67 14.20 9.50
CA THR A 164 -5.18 15.58 9.51
C THR A 164 -4.89 16.33 10.81
N ALA A 165 -4.00 15.82 11.66
CA ALA A 165 -3.69 16.46 12.95
C ALA A 165 -3.12 17.88 12.78
N THR A 166 -3.57 18.83 13.58
CA THR A 166 -3.07 20.22 13.51
C THR A 166 -1.72 20.44 14.18
N ARG A 167 -1.16 19.41 14.84
CA ARG A 167 0.16 19.43 15.50
C ARG A 167 1.20 18.66 14.69
N ALA A 168 2.48 19.00 14.88
CA ALA A 168 3.60 18.16 14.44
C ALA A 168 3.55 16.78 15.10
N LEU A 169 3.97 15.75 14.37
CA LEU A 169 4.02 14.36 14.83
C LEU A 169 5.45 13.80 14.83
N ALA A 170 6.36 14.40 14.05
CA ALA A 170 7.78 14.06 14.01
C ALA A 170 8.61 14.67 15.15
#